data_AF-A0A238U574-F1
#
_entry.id   AF-A0A238U574-F1
#
_cell.length_a   1.000
_cell.length_b   1.000
_cell.length_c   1.000
_cell.angle_alpha   90.00
_cell.angle_beta   90.00
_cell.angle_gamma   90.00
#
_symmetry.space_group_name_H-M   'P 1'
#
loop_
_entity.id
_entity.type
_entity.pdbx_description
1 polymer ?
#
loop_
_entity_poly.entity_id
_entity_poly.type
_entity_poly.pdbx_seq_one_letter_code
_entity_poly.pdbx_strand_id
1 'polypeptide(L)'
;MQKEKDKFEFVYVESDGTIRELDNTDIEYLQTEFEPFDGARPYIKSDYKQLTPDKKISGFLHRNNIPRDIKVINTNLRYAEIRFPIRIHDSNQAIALSVGVYSINVLGGWSVFLGNFSILLINKKGREVIIPKVTNWRIQSYELGERAKRIMTFEIKEPGVYFIEFKNPKDLKVRRSNLFLMKLFENEIPNNELNIWIDKK
;
A
#
# COMPACT_ATOMS: atom_id res chain seq x y z
N MET A 1 25.58 16.39 19.97
CA MET A 1 24.16 16.16 20.31
C MET A 1 23.34 16.38 19.06
N GLN A 2 22.87 15.30 18.44
CA GLN A 2 21.99 15.37 17.28
C GLN A 2 20.62 15.83 17.79
N LYS A 3 20.15 17.02 17.36
CA LYS A 3 18.78 17.47 17.66
C LYS A 3 17.82 16.39 17.15
N GLU A 4 17.02 15.80 18.03
CA GLU A 4 15.85 15.01 17.61
C GLU A 4 15.03 15.94 16.71
N LYS A 5 14.89 15.59 15.42
CA LYS A 5 13.89 16.23 14.57
C LYS A 5 12.54 16.05 15.26
N ASP A 6 11.78 17.12 15.44
CA ASP A 6 10.43 17.07 16.00
C ASP A 6 9.64 15.95 15.33
N LYS A 7 9.29 14.92 16.11
CA LYS A 7 8.51 13.79 15.62
C LYS A 7 7.08 14.28 15.35
N PHE A 8 6.50 13.90 14.22
CA PHE A 8 5.16 14.31 13.83
C PHE A 8 4.11 13.94 14.89
N GLU A 9 3.11 14.77 15.14
CA GLU A 9 2.21 14.66 16.32
C GLU A 9 1.31 13.41 16.34
N PHE A 10 1.15 12.76 15.20
CA PHE A 10 0.37 11.54 15.03
C PHE A 10 1.25 10.28 14.85
N VAL A 11 0.67 9.13 15.18
CA VAL A 11 1.16 7.77 14.91
C VAL A 11 0.04 6.95 14.28
N TYR A 12 0.34 5.76 13.77
CA TYR A 12 -0.68 4.84 13.25
C TYR A 12 -0.82 3.63 14.15
N VAL A 13 -2.07 3.29 14.49
CA VAL A 13 -2.43 2.04 15.17
C VAL A 13 -2.75 1.02 14.09
N GLU A 14 -2.03 -0.10 14.09
CA GLU A 14 -2.27 -1.24 13.22
C GLU A 14 -3.43 -2.08 13.74
N SER A 15 -3.99 -2.95 12.89
CA SER A 15 -5.15 -3.77 13.24
C SER A 15 -4.86 -4.83 14.32
N ASP A 16 -3.59 -5.14 14.59
CA ASP A 16 -3.16 -5.99 15.70
C ASP A 16 -2.95 -5.22 17.02
N GLY A 17 -3.16 -3.90 17.01
CA GLY A 17 -2.96 -3.00 18.15
C GLY A 17 -1.53 -2.46 18.31
N THR A 18 -0.59 -2.86 17.44
CA THR A 18 0.74 -2.25 17.46
C THR A 18 0.70 -0.81 16.97
N ILE A 19 1.66 0.01 17.41
CA ILE A 19 1.73 1.43 17.06
C ILE A 19 3.03 1.70 16.33
N ARG A 20 2.96 2.37 15.17
CA ARG A 20 4.13 2.73 14.37
C ARG A 20 4.24 4.23 14.12
N GLU A 21 5.47 4.65 13.87
CA GLU A 21 5.77 5.97 13.31
C GLU A 21 5.16 6.14 11.91
N LEU A 22 4.81 7.39 11.56
CA LEU A 22 4.29 7.75 10.25
C LEU A 22 5.44 7.95 9.25
N ASP A 23 5.21 7.59 7.99
CA ASP A 23 6.11 7.93 6.90
C ASP A 23 5.70 9.25 6.21
N ASN A 24 6.50 9.70 5.23
CA ASN A 24 6.26 10.96 4.54
C ASN A 24 4.89 11.02 3.83
N THR A 25 4.42 9.88 3.31
CA THR A 25 3.14 9.82 2.59
C THR A 25 1.97 9.81 3.57
N ASP A 26 2.12 9.25 4.78
CA ASP A 26 1.11 9.33 5.84
C ASP A 26 0.98 10.76 6.36
N ILE A 27 2.13 11.43 6.48
CA ILE A 27 2.20 12.85 6.85
C ILE A 27 1.55 13.70 5.76
N GLU A 28 1.87 13.47 4.49
CA GLU A 28 1.27 14.17 3.34
C GLU A 28 -0.26 13.98 3.32
N TYR A 29 -0.74 12.76 3.56
CA TYR A 29 -2.17 12.46 3.64
C TYR A 29 -2.86 13.18 4.82
N LEU A 30 -2.24 13.23 5.99
CA LEU A 30 -2.78 13.98 7.15
C LEU A 30 -2.73 15.50 6.96
N GLN A 31 -1.82 16.00 6.13
CA GLN A 31 -1.69 17.42 5.79
C GLN A 31 -2.56 17.84 4.60
N THR A 32 -3.12 16.88 3.86
CA THR A 32 -4.02 17.16 2.73
C THR A 32 -5.31 17.80 3.25
N GLU A 33 -5.73 18.90 2.62
CA GLU A 33 -7.02 19.51 2.91
C GLU A 33 -8.14 18.66 2.29
N PHE A 34 -9.17 18.37 3.09
CA PHE A 34 -10.35 17.63 2.67
C PHE A 34 -11.60 18.49 2.85
N GLU A 35 -12.52 18.39 1.91
CA GLU A 35 -13.83 19.03 2.03
C GLU A 35 -14.61 18.47 3.24
N PRO A 36 -15.45 19.29 3.89
CA PRO A 36 -16.42 18.80 4.85
C PRO A 36 -17.28 17.74 4.16
N PHE A 37 -17.35 16.52 4.72
CA PHE A 37 -18.04 15.35 4.17
C PHE A 37 -17.31 14.52 3.10
N ASP A 38 -16.03 14.80 2.82
CA ASP A 38 -15.23 13.87 2.01
C ASP A 38 -15.02 12.53 2.75
N GLY A 39 -15.40 11.44 2.10
CA GLY A 39 -15.22 10.07 2.62
C GLY A 39 -13.76 9.60 2.60
N ALA A 40 -12.88 10.31 1.88
CA ALA A 40 -11.44 10.07 1.85
C ALA A 40 -10.70 10.69 3.04
N ARG A 41 -11.39 11.29 4.01
CA ARG A 41 -10.76 11.88 5.19
C ARG A 41 -10.06 10.84 6.06
N PRO A 42 -8.88 11.17 6.62
CA PRO A 42 -8.19 10.28 7.53
C PRO A 42 -9.03 10.03 8.78
N TYR A 43 -9.16 8.75 9.16
CA TYR A 43 -9.81 8.38 10.40
C TYR A 43 -8.85 8.63 11.58
N ILE A 44 -9.10 9.70 12.32
CA ILE A 44 -8.35 10.07 13.52
C ILE A 44 -9.11 9.58 14.75
N LYS A 45 -8.43 8.74 15.53
CA LYS A 45 -8.92 8.16 16.78
C LYS A 45 -8.83 9.20 17.91
N SER A 46 -9.90 9.33 18.68
CA SER A 46 -9.91 10.11 19.93
C SER A 46 -9.21 9.37 21.08
N ASP A 47 -9.22 8.04 21.08
CA ASP A 47 -8.55 7.18 22.06
C ASP A 47 -7.99 5.91 21.40
N TYR A 48 -6.93 5.33 21.98
CA TYR A 48 -6.35 4.07 21.49
C TYR A 48 -7.39 2.95 21.37
N LYS A 49 -8.31 2.80 22.33
CA LYS A 49 -9.31 1.73 22.36
C LYS A 49 -10.51 1.97 21.45
N GLN A 50 -10.60 3.13 20.80
CA GLN A 50 -11.71 3.44 19.91
C GLN A 50 -11.74 2.47 18.72
N LEU A 51 -12.89 1.86 18.46
CA LEU A 51 -13.07 1.03 17.29
C LEU A 51 -13.76 1.81 16.16
N THR A 52 -13.41 1.47 14.92
CA THR A 52 -14.16 1.89 13.74
C THR A 52 -15.57 1.28 13.74
N PRO A 53 -16.52 1.79 12.93
CA PRO A 53 -17.86 1.21 12.83
C PRO A 53 -17.89 -0.29 12.48
N ASP A 54 -16.88 -0.79 11.76
CA ASP A 54 -16.67 -2.19 11.41
C ASP A 54 -15.80 -2.96 12.43
N LYS A 55 -15.67 -2.43 13.66
CA LYS A 55 -14.99 -3.04 14.82
C LYS A 55 -13.48 -3.25 14.68
N LYS A 56 -12.79 -2.46 13.86
CA LYS A 56 -11.32 -2.48 13.76
C LYS A 56 -10.70 -1.49 14.73
N ILE A 57 -9.51 -1.84 15.24
CA ILE A 57 -8.74 -0.99 16.15
C ILE A 57 -7.83 0.00 15.41
N SER A 58 -7.61 -0.17 14.10
CA SER A 58 -6.66 0.60 13.32
C SER A 58 -7.10 2.05 13.06
N GLY A 59 -6.13 2.95 12.91
CA GLY A 59 -6.36 4.37 12.63
C GLY A 59 -5.25 5.29 13.11
N PHE A 60 -5.31 6.56 12.70
CA PHE A 60 -4.36 7.57 13.18
C PHE A 60 -4.65 7.93 14.62
N LEU A 61 -3.63 8.07 15.45
CA LEU A 61 -3.76 8.38 16.87
C LEU A 61 -2.79 9.50 17.24
N HIS A 62 -3.28 10.50 17.97
CA HIS A 62 -2.41 11.55 18.51
C HIS A 62 -1.45 10.95 19.54
N ARG A 63 -0.17 11.34 19.54
CA ARG A 63 0.86 10.75 20.42
C ARG A 63 0.52 10.77 21.90
N ASN A 64 -0.15 11.83 22.34
CA ASN A 64 -0.56 11.98 23.75
C ASN A 64 -1.56 10.91 24.20
N ASN A 65 -2.22 10.22 23.27
CA ASN A 65 -3.21 9.18 23.55
C ASN A 65 -2.62 7.77 23.48
N ILE A 66 -1.30 7.63 23.33
CA ILE A 66 -0.61 6.34 23.33
C ILE A 66 -0.58 5.78 24.78
N PRO A 67 -1.05 4.53 25.00
CA PRO A 67 -0.89 3.87 26.29
C PRO A 67 0.59 3.73 26.68
N ARG A 68 0.90 3.97 27.96
CA ARG A 68 2.29 4.03 28.46
C ARG A 68 3.07 2.71 28.29
N ASP A 69 2.35 1.61 28.21
CA ASP A 69 2.86 0.25 28.08
C ASP A 69 3.15 -0.16 26.62
N ILE A 70 2.66 0.61 25.64
CA ILE A 70 2.86 0.32 24.22
C ILE A 70 4.04 1.11 23.68
N LYS A 71 5.00 0.39 23.09
CA LYS A 71 6.15 1.01 22.41
C LYS A 71 5.74 1.43 20.99
N VAL A 72 6.08 2.66 20.63
CA VAL A 72 6.00 3.12 19.23
C VAL A 72 7.17 2.52 18.47
N ILE A 73 6.84 1.78 17.42
CA ILE A 73 7.83 1.11 16.59
C ILE A 73 8.21 2.07 15.45
N ASN A 74 9.48 2.44 15.38
CA ASN A 74 9.99 3.17 14.22
C ASN A 74 10.22 2.15 13.10
N THR A 75 9.21 2.00 12.26
CA THR A 75 9.23 1.05 11.17
C THR A 75 8.63 1.64 9.92
N ASN A 76 9.32 1.47 8.79
CA ASN A 76 8.74 1.53 7.45
C ASN A 76 7.74 0.36 7.20
N LEU A 77 7.23 -0.29 8.25
CA LEU A 77 6.25 -1.38 8.20
C LEU A 77 4.88 -0.75 8.01
N ARG A 78 4.61 -0.25 6.81
CA ARG A 78 3.34 0.43 6.56
C ARG A 78 2.11 -0.49 6.54
N TYR A 79 2.27 -1.81 6.52
CA TYR A 79 1.17 -2.66 6.09
C TYR A 79 1.11 -3.95 6.91
N ALA A 80 0.55 -3.88 8.13
CA ALA A 80 0.01 -5.09 8.74
C ALA A 80 -1.23 -5.60 7.99
N GLU A 81 -1.78 -4.81 7.05
CA GLU A 81 -2.89 -5.21 6.20
C GLU A 81 -2.74 -4.71 4.75
N ILE A 82 -3.24 -5.51 3.83
CA ILE A 82 -3.22 -5.41 2.36
C ILE A 82 -4.05 -4.21 1.83
N ARG A 83 -4.35 -3.23 2.69
CA ARG A 83 -5.43 -2.25 2.47
C ARG A 83 -5.00 -0.96 1.79
N PHE A 84 -3.77 -0.86 1.31
CA PHE A 84 -3.26 0.38 0.75
C PHE A 84 -2.46 0.18 -0.53
N PRO A 85 -2.54 1.16 -1.45
CA PRO A 85 -1.72 1.14 -2.65
C PRO A 85 -0.25 1.36 -2.30
N ILE A 86 0.62 0.67 -3.04
CA ILE A 86 2.08 0.77 -2.92
C ILE A 86 2.64 1.42 -4.18
N ARG A 87 3.35 2.54 -4.04
CA ARG A 87 4.03 3.19 -5.16
C ARG A 87 5.13 2.28 -5.70
N ILE A 88 5.24 2.16 -7.02
CA ILE A 88 6.19 1.23 -7.66
C ILE A 88 7.67 1.61 -7.45
N HIS A 89 7.96 2.84 -7.01
CA HIS A 89 9.31 3.29 -6.69
C HIS A 89 9.67 3.10 -5.21
N ASP A 90 8.70 2.76 -4.37
CA ASP A 90 8.91 2.56 -2.94
C ASP A 90 9.21 1.09 -2.64
N SER A 91 10.41 0.64 -2.97
CA SER A 91 10.89 -0.72 -2.66
C SER A 91 11.22 -0.89 -1.17
N ASN A 92 11.34 -2.16 -0.75
CA ASN A 92 11.61 -2.59 0.64
C ASN A 92 10.50 -2.26 1.63
N GLN A 93 9.28 -2.06 1.14
CA GLN A 93 8.11 -1.92 2.01
C GLN A 93 7.74 -3.28 2.59
N ALA A 94 7.33 -3.31 3.86
CA ALA A 94 6.93 -4.55 4.50
C ALA A 94 5.41 -4.70 4.54
N ILE A 95 4.95 -5.88 4.16
CA ILE A 95 3.54 -6.27 4.11
C ILE A 95 3.33 -7.56 4.92
N ALA A 96 2.30 -7.60 5.77
CA ALA A 96 1.89 -8.81 6.46
C ALA A 96 0.88 -9.57 5.59
N LEU A 97 1.19 -10.85 5.34
CA LEU A 97 0.40 -11.72 4.49
C LEU A 97 0.03 -12.98 5.25
N SER A 98 -1.25 -13.36 5.14
CA SER A 98 -1.75 -14.65 5.62
C SER A 98 -1.60 -15.72 4.54
N VAL A 99 -1.71 -17.00 4.91
CA VAL A 99 -1.73 -18.09 3.91
C VAL A 99 -2.87 -17.88 2.92
N GLY A 100 -2.58 -18.05 1.63
CA GLY A 100 -3.56 -17.96 0.55
C GLY A 100 -2.99 -17.45 -0.76
N VAL A 101 -3.88 -17.27 -1.73
CA VAL A 101 -3.55 -16.77 -3.08
C VAL A 101 -3.87 -15.29 -3.16
N TYR A 102 -2.94 -14.53 -3.73
CA TYR A 102 -3.05 -13.08 -3.89
C TYR A 102 -2.91 -12.69 -5.35
N SER A 103 -3.57 -11.61 -5.72
CA SER A 103 -3.32 -10.90 -6.97
C SER A 103 -2.61 -9.58 -6.73
N ILE A 104 -1.90 -9.14 -7.76
CA ILE A 104 -1.31 -7.81 -7.85
C ILE A 104 -1.98 -7.11 -9.02
N ASN A 105 -2.59 -5.97 -8.72
CA ASN A 105 -3.27 -5.11 -9.66
C ASN A 105 -2.50 -3.79 -9.78
N VAL A 106 -2.43 -3.25 -11.00
CA VAL A 106 -1.91 -1.90 -11.22
C VAL A 106 -3.09 -0.94 -11.29
N LEU A 107 -2.99 0.18 -10.59
CA LEU A 107 -4.04 1.21 -10.51
C LEU A 107 -3.89 2.27 -11.61
N GLY A 108 -4.96 3.05 -11.81
CA GLY A 108 -5.03 4.18 -12.74
C GLY A 108 -5.51 3.88 -14.16
N GLY A 109 -5.48 2.63 -14.65
CA GLY A 109 -5.85 2.37 -16.04
C GLY A 109 -5.99 0.93 -16.49
N TRP A 110 -6.61 0.74 -17.66
CA TRP A 110 -6.88 -0.59 -18.22
C TRP A 110 -5.80 -1.06 -19.20
N SER A 111 -4.97 -0.18 -19.76
CA SER A 111 -3.86 -0.59 -20.63
C SER A 111 -2.59 -0.66 -19.82
N VAL A 112 -2.03 -1.85 -19.69
CA VAL A 112 -0.80 -2.07 -18.92
C VAL A 112 0.20 -2.81 -19.78
N PHE A 113 1.39 -2.23 -19.90
CA PHE A 113 2.57 -2.82 -20.52
C PHE A 113 3.64 -3.00 -19.44
N LEU A 114 4.06 -4.25 -19.22
CA LEU A 114 4.97 -4.61 -18.13
C LEU A 114 6.45 -4.41 -18.49
N GLY A 115 6.86 -4.59 -19.74
CA GLY A 115 8.29 -4.59 -20.10
C GLY A 115 9.06 -5.60 -19.24
N ASN A 116 10.17 -5.16 -18.62
CA ASN A 116 10.96 -5.95 -17.66
C ASN A 116 10.59 -5.69 -16.19
N PHE A 117 9.45 -5.06 -15.92
CA PHE A 117 8.96 -4.83 -14.57
C PHE A 117 8.70 -6.17 -13.87
N SER A 118 9.26 -6.34 -12.69
CA SER A 118 9.03 -7.51 -11.84
C SER A 118 8.97 -7.14 -10.37
N ILE A 119 8.35 -8.02 -9.58
CA ILE A 119 8.14 -7.85 -8.16
C ILE A 119 8.76 -9.06 -7.45
N LEU A 120 9.39 -8.84 -6.30
CA LEU A 120 9.87 -9.89 -5.42
C LEU A 120 9.26 -9.70 -4.04
N LEU A 121 8.90 -10.79 -3.37
CA LEU A 121 8.47 -10.79 -1.98
C LEU A 121 9.45 -11.61 -1.16
N ILE A 122 10.12 -10.99 -0.21
CA ILE A 122 11.17 -11.61 0.61
C ILE A 122 10.63 -11.76 2.02
N ASN A 123 10.48 -13.00 2.51
CA ASN A 123 10.06 -13.21 3.89
C ASN A 123 11.07 -12.55 4.85
N LYS A 124 10.60 -11.83 5.88
CA LYS A 124 11.46 -11.15 6.86
C LYS A 124 12.45 -12.08 7.56
N LYS A 125 12.12 -13.37 7.70
CA LYS A 125 13.01 -14.39 8.26
C LYS A 125 14.12 -14.82 7.28
N GLY A 126 14.12 -14.31 6.04
CA GLY A 126 15.07 -14.62 4.98
C GLY A 126 14.89 -16.00 4.34
N ARG A 127 13.82 -16.73 4.68
CA ARG A 127 13.65 -18.15 4.32
C ARG A 127 13.04 -18.39 2.94
N GLU A 128 12.30 -17.42 2.42
CA GLU A 128 11.50 -17.59 1.22
C GLU A 128 11.54 -16.32 0.38
N VAL A 129 11.83 -16.49 -0.91
CA VAL A 129 11.71 -15.45 -1.94
C VAL A 129 10.63 -15.89 -2.91
N ILE A 130 9.56 -15.10 -3.02
CA ILE A 130 8.42 -15.39 -3.87
C ILE A 130 8.44 -14.45 -5.06
N ILE A 131 8.38 -15.03 -6.25
CA ILE A 131 8.31 -14.29 -7.52
C ILE A 131 6.89 -14.44 -8.06
N PRO A 132 6.07 -13.37 -8.05
CA PRO A 132 4.73 -13.40 -8.63
C PRO A 132 4.76 -13.77 -10.11
N LYS A 133 3.80 -14.60 -10.52
CA LYS A 133 3.66 -15.04 -11.91
C LYS A 133 2.80 -14.06 -12.67
N VAL A 134 3.24 -13.63 -13.85
CA VAL A 134 2.44 -12.82 -14.77
C VAL A 134 1.22 -13.62 -15.21
N THR A 135 0.03 -13.02 -15.13
CA THR A 135 -1.21 -13.70 -15.55
C THR A 135 -1.57 -13.39 -17.00
N ASN A 136 -2.04 -14.42 -17.71
CA ASN A 136 -2.67 -14.30 -19.03
C ASN A 136 -4.13 -13.81 -18.91
N TRP A 137 -4.81 -14.11 -17.80
CA TRP A 137 -6.15 -13.61 -17.49
C TRP A 137 -6.08 -12.26 -16.76
N ARG A 138 -5.73 -11.20 -17.51
CA ARG A 138 -5.69 -9.82 -16.99
C ARG A 138 -7.11 -9.27 -16.85
N ILE A 139 -7.71 -9.52 -15.69
CA ILE A 139 -9.03 -9.00 -15.31
C ILE A 139 -8.93 -7.48 -15.09
N GLN A 140 -9.93 -6.76 -15.57
CA GLN A 140 -10.14 -5.33 -15.28
C GLN A 140 -11.11 -5.23 -14.10
N SER A 141 -10.77 -4.45 -13.10
CA SER A 141 -11.61 -4.20 -11.92
C SER A 141 -11.56 -2.73 -11.53
N TYR A 142 -12.23 -2.40 -10.43
CA TYR A 142 -12.07 -1.13 -9.74
C TYR A 142 -11.60 -1.42 -8.32
N GLU A 143 -10.49 -0.82 -7.92
CA GLU A 143 -9.95 -0.91 -6.56
C GLU A 143 -9.79 0.51 -6.05
N LEU A 144 -10.30 0.79 -4.84
CA LEU A 144 -10.28 2.15 -4.24
C LEU A 144 -10.91 3.24 -5.12
N GLY A 145 -11.91 2.89 -5.93
CA GLY A 145 -12.54 3.85 -6.87
C GLY A 145 -11.73 4.13 -8.14
N GLU A 146 -10.53 3.56 -8.27
CA GLU A 146 -9.68 3.69 -9.45
C GLU A 146 -9.80 2.47 -10.37
N ARG A 147 -9.53 2.68 -11.66
CA ARG A 147 -9.39 1.58 -12.63
C ARG A 147 -8.19 0.73 -12.24
N ALA A 148 -8.43 -0.57 -12.08
CA ALA A 148 -7.38 -1.51 -11.76
C ALA A 148 -7.28 -2.61 -12.82
N LYS A 149 -6.06 -3.09 -13.04
CA LYS A 149 -5.84 -4.25 -13.91
C LYS A 149 -4.90 -5.24 -13.25
N ARG A 150 -5.37 -6.48 -13.15
CA ARG A 150 -4.56 -7.59 -12.66
C ARG A 150 -3.39 -7.87 -13.59
N ILE A 151 -2.19 -7.90 -13.02
CA ILE A 151 -0.95 -8.15 -13.75
C ILE A 151 -0.23 -9.42 -13.32
N MET A 152 -0.32 -9.79 -12.05
CA MET A 152 0.40 -10.92 -11.47
C MET A 152 -0.42 -11.61 -10.38
N THR A 153 -0.04 -12.84 -10.04
CA THR A 153 -0.58 -13.60 -8.91
C THR A 153 0.53 -14.35 -8.19
N PHE A 154 0.39 -14.54 -6.89
CA PHE A 154 1.32 -15.33 -6.08
C PHE A 154 0.59 -16.06 -4.96
N GLU A 155 1.25 -17.04 -4.35
CA GLU A 155 0.73 -17.83 -3.25
C GLU A 155 1.66 -17.70 -2.05
N ILE A 156 1.07 -17.52 -0.87
CA ILE A 156 1.76 -17.48 0.42
C ILE A 156 1.48 -18.78 1.16
N LYS A 157 2.55 -19.52 1.46
CA LYS A 157 2.48 -20.80 2.18
C LYS A 157 2.66 -20.63 3.69
N GLU A 158 3.47 -19.67 4.10
CA GLU A 158 3.72 -19.36 5.51
C GLU A 158 3.21 -17.94 5.82
N PRO A 159 2.37 -17.75 6.84
CA PRO A 159 1.94 -16.41 7.20
C PRO A 159 3.12 -15.65 7.82
N GLY A 160 3.20 -14.35 7.54
CA GLY A 160 4.27 -13.53 8.09
C GLY A 160 4.43 -12.19 7.39
N VAL A 161 5.52 -11.51 7.73
CA VAL A 161 5.90 -10.23 7.15
C VAL A 161 6.84 -10.50 5.97
N TYR A 162 6.52 -9.91 4.82
CA TYR A 162 7.28 -9.97 3.58
C TYR A 162 7.70 -8.56 3.16
N PHE A 163 8.91 -8.41 2.66
CA PHE A 163 9.37 -7.18 2.02
C PHE A 163 9.10 -7.26 0.52
N ILE A 164 8.46 -6.24 -0.03
CA ILE A 164 8.24 -6.11 -1.46
C ILE A 164 9.39 -5.33 -2.10
N GLU A 165 9.97 -5.87 -3.17
CA GLU A 165 10.94 -5.18 -4.00
C GLU A 165 10.43 -5.05 -5.42
N PHE A 166 10.53 -3.84 -5.97
CA PHE A 166 10.21 -3.56 -7.36
C PHE A 166 11.50 -3.53 -8.18
N LYS A 167 11.53 -4.25 -9.29
CA LYS A 167 12.63 -4.23 -10.26
C LYS A 167 12.15 -3.60 -11.54
N ASN A 168 12.97 -2.69 -12.09
CA ASN A 168 12.71 -1.94 -13.32
C ASN A 168 11.35 -1.19 -13.32
N PRO A 169 11.02 -0.37 -12.29
CA PRO A 169 9.73 0.32 -12.22
C PRO A 169 9.45 1.24 -13.42
N LYS A 170 10.49 1.79 -14.05
CA LYS A 170 10.39 2.64 -15.25
C LYS A 170 9.81 1.94 -16.48
N ASP A 171 9.87 0.60 -16.53
CA ASP A 171 9.37 -0.19 -17.66
C ASP A 171 7.85 -0.38 -17.59
N LEU A 172 7.25 -0.19 -16.41
CA LEU A 172 5.81 -0.27 -16.23
C LEU A 172 5.14 0.96 -16.83
N LYS A 173 4.27 0.73 -17.81
CA LYS A 173 3.50 1.79 -18.48
C LYS A 173 2.01 1.51 -18.37
N VAL A 174 1.27 2.55 -17.99
CA VAL A 174 -0.18 2.48 -17.80
C VAL A 174 -0.85 3.58 -18.61
N ARG A 175 -1.94 3.21 -19.30
CA ARG A 175 -2.86 4.15 -19.93
C ARG A 175 -4.26 3.93 -19.40
N ARG A 176 -5.01 5.02 -19.25
CA ARG A 176 -6.39 5.01 -18.74
C ARG A 176 -7.32 4.19 -19.63
N SER A 177 -7.22 4.29 -20.96
CA SER A 177 -8.07 3.59 -21.92
C SER A 177 -7.40 2.39 -22.59
N ASN A 178 -8.22 1.38 -22.92
CA ASN A 178 -7.82 0.25 -23.76
C ASN A 178 -8.21 0.40 -25.23
N LEU A 179 -8.96 1.45 -25.58
CA LEU A 179 -9.51 1.64 -26.91
C LEU A 179 -8.44 2.11 -27.89
N PHE A 180 -8.33 1.41 -29.03
CA PHE A 180 -7.27 1.65 -30.03
C PHE A 180 -7.20 3.10 -30.52
N LEU A 181 -8.35 3.72 -30.81
CA LEU A 181 -8.43 5.10 -31.31
C LEU A 181 -8.07 6.15 -30.24
N MET A 182 -8.38 5.88 -28.97
CA MET A 182 -8.06 6.81 -27.88
C MET A 182 -6.58 6.78 -27.49
N LYS A 183 -5.86 5.69 -27.79
CA LYS A 183 -4.41 5.55 -27.50
C LYS A 183 -3.52 6.56 -28.25
N LEU A 184 -4.02 7.16 -29.34
CA LEU A 184 -3.29 8.16 -30.13
C LEU A 184 -3.34 9.57 -29.50
N PHE A 185 -4.29 9.82 -28.59
CA PHE A 185 -4.51 11.13 -27.98
C PHE A 185 -4.35 11.12 -26.46
N GLU A 186 -4.20 9.94 -25.86
CA GLU A 186 -4.12 9.77 -24.41
C GLU A 186 -2.68 9.55 -23.96
N ASN A 187 -2.20 10.40 -23.06
CA ASN A 187 -0.88 10.29 -22.45
C ASN A 187 -0.80 9.09 -21.49
N GLU A 188 0.40 8.53 -21.36
CA GLU A 188 0.69 7.56 -20.29
C GLU A 188 0.54 8.25 -18.94
N ILE A 189 0.04 7.51 -17.95
CA ILE A 189 0.03 7.98 -16.57
C ILE A 189 1.50 8.15 -16.13
N PRO A 190 1.88 9.28 -15.51
CA PRO A 190 3.23 9.49 -15.04
C PRO A 190 3.74 8.31 -14.20
N ASN A 191 4.90 7.78 -14.56
CA ASN A 191 5.42 6.54 -13.96
C ASN A 191 5.67 6.65 -12.44
N ASN A 192 5.97 7.86 -11.96
CA ASN A 192 6.13 8.20 -10.54
C ASN A 192 4.81 8.18 -9.74
N GLU A 193 3.66 8.31 -10.41
CA GLU A 193 2.33 8.26 -9.79
C GLU A 193 1.74 6.85 -9.77
N LEU A 194 2.43 5.87 -10.38
CA LEU A 194 1.92 4.51 -10.49
C LEU A 194 1.95 3.77 -9.15
N ASN A 195 0.81 3.16 -8.85
CA ASN A 195 0.59 2.37 -7.67
C ASN A 195 0.18 0.93 -8.02
N ILE A 196 0.57 -0.01 -7.16
CA ILE A 196 0.03 -1.36 -7.16
C ILE A 196 -0.89 -1.58 -5.95
N TRP A 197 -1.86 -2.45 -6.15
CA TRP A 197 -2.76 -2.95 -5.13
C TRP A 197 -2.62 -4.46 -5.04
N ILE A 198 -2.45 -4.98 -3.83
CA ILE A 198 -2.46 -6.41 -3.58
C ILE A 198 -3.85 -6.75 -3.05
N ASP A 199 -4.44 -7.87 -3.49
CA ASP A 199 -5.72 -8.35 -2.99
C ASP A 199 -5.65 -9.85 -2.72
N LYS A 200 -6.31 -10.31 -1.65
CA LYS A 200 -6.49 -11.74 -1.41
C LYS A 200 -7.65 -12.24 -2.26
N LYS A 201 -7.43 -13.32 -3.01
CA LYS A 201 -8.47 -13.97 -3.81
C LYS A 201 -9.44 -14.76 -2.94
#